data_AF-A0A453R169-F1
#
_entry.id   AF-A0A453R169-F1
#
_cell.length_a   1.000
_cell.length_b   1.000
_cell.length_c   1.000
_cell.angle_alpha   90.00
_cell.angle_beta   90.00
_cell.angle_gamma   90.00
#
_symmetry.space_group_name_H-M   'P 1'
#
loop_
_entity.id
_entity.type
_entity.pdbx_description
1 polymer ?
#
loop_
_entity_poly.entity_id
_entity_poly.type
_entity_poly.pdbx_seq_one_letter_code
_entity_poly.pdbx_strand_id
1 'polypeptide(L)'
;LQSPRAQVAGPPSQPHPPYIHTRSRPHSHPAASTPHQSRDRAPSPPRFHRHHPARPPPPPAMQSLLVPTAAACAAPSASRPRPARVSVRASASAAAAAPPRRETDPKKRVVITGMGLVSVFGNDVDAYYDRLLAGESGVGPIDRFDASKFPTRFAGQIRGFSSEGYIDGKNDRRLDDCLRYCIVSGKKALESAGLALGSDAMAKIDKARAGVLVGTGMGGLQVFSDGVQNLLEKGYRKITPFFIPYAITNMGSALLGMDIGFMGPNYSISTACATSNYCFYAAANHIRKGEADVMIAGGTEAAIIPIGVGGFVACRALSQRNDDPKTASRPWDKERDGFVMGEGAGVLVMESLEHAMKRGAPIVAEYLGGAVNCDAYHMTDPRADGLGVSSCIRQSLQDAGVAPEEVNYINAHATSTLAGDLAEMNAIKQVFKDPSGIKVNATKVLYCPAFVT
;
A
#
# COMPACT_ATOMS: atom_id res chain seq x y z
N LEU A 1 67.73 7.66 29.91
CA LEU A 1 68.11 6.27 30.20
C LEU A 1 67.18 5.38 29.39
N GLN A 2 67.53 5.05 28.15
CA GLN A 2 68.40 3.91 27.77
C GLN A 2 67.73 2.55 28.02
N SER A 3 67.30 1.91 26.93
CA SER A 3 67.37 0.44 26.80
C SER A 3 68.85 0.01 26.80
N PRO A 4 69.19 -1.25 27.13
CA PRO A 4 69.67 -2.09 26.01
C PRO A 4 69.45 -3.62 26.12
N ARG A 5 69.30 -4.26 24.93
CA ARG A 5 69.90 -5.57 24.51
C ARG A 5 69.43 -6.86 25.21
N ALA A 6 69.56 -8.07 24.62
CA ALA A 6 69.83 -8.55 23.25
C ALA A 6 69.41 -10.05 23.21
N GLN A 7 68.67 -10.54 22.21
CA GLN A 7 69.13 -11.25 21.00
C GLN A 7 70.08 -12.46 21.18
N VAL A 8 69.74 -13.56 20.47
CA VAL A 8 70.54 -14.64 19.81
C VAL A 8 69.63 -15.89 19.77
N ALA A 9 69.46 -16.70 18.72
CA ALA A 9 69.66 -16.62 17.26
C ALA A 9 68.57 -17.57 16.65
N GLY A 10 68.19 -17.53 15.37
CA GLY A 10 68.99 -17.91 14.20
C GLY A 10 68.19 -18.92 13.34
N PRO A 11 68.43 -19.05 12.02
CA PRO A 11 67.36 -19.36 11.05
C PRO A 11 67.69 -20.68 10.27
N PRO A 12 67.26 -20.95 9.00
CA PRO A 12 66.27 -20.30 8.13
C PRO A 12 65.32 -21.24 7.35
N SER A 13 64.25 -20.67 6.79
CA SER A 13 63.94 -20.88 5.36
C SER A 13 63.33 -19.62 4.74
N GLN A 14 63.83 -19.27 3.56
CA GLN A 14 63.60 -18.04 2.78
C GLN A 14 63.27 -18.46 1.32
N PRO A 15 62.95 -17.55 0.37
CA PRO A 15 62.29 -16.24 0.49
C PRO A 15 61.20 -15.97 -0.60
N HIS A 16 60.61 -14.77 -0.52
CA HIS A 16 60.19 -13.77 -1.54
C HIS A 16 60.70 -13.91 -3.01
N PRO A 17 60.27 -13.07 -4.02
CA PRO A 17 59.61 -11.75 -3.94
C PRO A 17 58.51 -11.39 -5.00
N PRO A 18 57.87 -10.20 -4.88
CA PRO A 18 57.10 -9.51 -5.95
C PRO A 18 58.01 -8.63 -6.84
N TYR A 19 57.50 -7.95 -7.89
CA TYR A 19 57.92 -6.58 -8.34
C TYR A 19 57.25 -6.00 -9.63
N ILE A 20 57.02 -4.66 -9.63
CA ILE A 20 57.21 -3.62 -10.71
C ILE A 20 56.44 -3.72 -12.06
N HIS A 21 55.70 -2.70 -12.58
CA HIS A 21 56.04 -1.34 -13.13
C HIS A 21 56.84 -1.39 -14.48
N THR A 22 56.77 -0.52 -15.51
CA THR A 22 56.52 0.94 -15.70
C THR A 22 55.99 1.34 -17.12
N ARG A 23 55.76 2.66 -17.33
CA ARG A 23 55.26 3.41 -18.53
C ARG A 23 56.22 3.50 -19.75
N SER A 24 55.67 3.91 -20.91
CA SER A 24 56.25 4.95 -21.81
C SER A 24 55.22 5.57 -22.80
N ARG A 25 55.47 6.78 -23.36
CA ARG A 25 54.58 7.56 -24.27
C ARG A 25 55.23 7.80 -25.68
N PRO A 26 55.08 8.94 -26.43
CA PRO A 26 54.34 9.00 -27.71
C PRO A 26 55.12 9.59 -28.93
N HIS A 27 54.54 9.59 -30.16
CA HIS A 27 54.87 10.44 -31.35
C HIS A 27 53.89 10.09 -32.52
N SER A 28 53.71 10.82 -33.64
CA SER A 28 53.48 12.28 -33.90
C SER A 28 52.93 12.51 -35.34
N HIS A 29 52.49 13.74 -35.69
CA HIS A 29 52.00 14.21 -37.01
C HIS A 29 53.12 14.29 -38.11
N PRO A 30 52.84 14.32 -39.45
CA PRO A 30 52.19 15.43 -40.18
C PRO A 30 51.25 15.02 -41.36
N ALA A 31 51.10 15.88 -42.39
CA ALA A 31 49.89 16.01 -43.22
C ALA A 31 50.11 16.10 -44.75
N ALA A 32 48.99 16.13 -45.48
CA ALA A 32 48.73 16.68 -46.83
C ALA A 32 49.15 15.89 -48.10
N SER A 33 48.14 15.47 -48.89
CA SER A 33 48.08 15.64 -50.36
C SER A 33 46.69 15.34 -50.95
N THR A 34 46.17 16.26 -51.77
CA THR A 34 45.06 16.10 -52.74
C THR A 34 45.66 15.90 -54.15
N PRO A 35 44.89 15.66 -55.25
CA PRO A 35 43.47 15.30 -55.39
C PRO A 35 43.24 14.02 -56.25
N HIS A 36 42.00 13.53 -56.35
CA HIS A 36 41.49 13.04 -57.64
C HIS A 36 39.97 13.17 -57.74
N GLN A 37 39.51 13.77 -58.84
CA GLN A 37 38.11 13.70 -59.24
C GLN A 37 37.85 12.39 -59.96
N SER A 38 36.79 11.68 -59.57
CA SER A 38 35.95 10.94 -60.51
C SER A 38 34.49 11.19 -60.15
N ARG A 39 33.72 11.64 -61.14
CA ARG A 39 32.26 11.61 -61.07
C ARG A 39 31.87 10.16 -61.23
N ASP A 40 31.03 9.61 -60.35
CA ASP A 40 30.13 8.55 -60.79
C ASP A 40 28.84 8.44 -59.96
N ARG A 41 27.89 7.71 -60.54
CA ARG A 41 26.45 7.82 -60.28
C ARG A 41 26.01 7.30 -58.91
N ALA A 42 25.00 7.97 -58.35
CA ALA A 42 24.25 7.46 -57.19
C ALA A 42 23.53 6.14 -57.56
N PRO A 43 23.64 5.07 -56.74
CA PRO A 43 22.80 3.90 -56.88
C PRO A 43 21.40 4.17 -56.33
N SER A 44 20.36 3.85 -57.12
CA SER A 44 18.97 3.94 -56.69
C SER A 44 18.68 2.98 -55.53
N PRO A 45 17.85 3.35 -54.53
CA PRO A 45 17.45 2.44 -53.47
C PRO A 45 16.56 1.31 -54.03
N PRO A 46 16.56 0.12 -53.38
CA PRO A 46 15.76 -1.01 -53.84
C PRO A 46 14.25 -0.70 -53.77
N ARG A 47 13.52 -1.10 -54.82
CA ARG A 47 12.06 -1.00 -54.85
C ARG A 47 11.45 -1.99 -53.85
N PHE A 48 11.03 -1.51 -52.68
CA PHE A 48 10.08 -2.25 -51.85
C PHE A 48 8.73 -2.33 -52.55
N HIS A 49 8.27 -3.55 -52.85
CA HIS A 49 6.88 -3.77 -53.21
C HIS A 49 5.98 -3.39 -52.03
N ARG A 50 5.00 -2.51 -52.27
CA ARG A 50 3.93 -2.22 -51.31
C ARG A 50 3.04 -3.45 -51.16
N HIS A 51 3.31 -4.29 -50.17
CA HIS A 51 2.26 -5.14 -49.62
C HIS A 51 1.30 -4.25 -48.81
N HIS A 52 0.05 -4.15 -49.28
CA HIS A 52 -1.03 -3.67 -48.44
C HIS A 52 -1.19 -4.63 -47.25
N PRO A 53 -1.27 -4.15 -46.00
CA PRO A 53 -1.69 -4.99 -44.90
C PRO A 53 -3.15 -5.40 -45.14
N ALA A 54 -3.42 -6.70 -45.13
CA ALA A 54 -4.79 -7.20 -45.16
C ALA A 54 -5.55 -6.68 -43.93
N ARG A 55 -6.82 -6.28 -44.11
CA ARG A 55 -7.71 -5.94 -42.99
C ARG A 55 -7.79 -7.13 -42.03
N PRO A 56 -7.71 -6.94 -40.70
CA PRO A 56 -8.10 -7.98 -39.78
C PRO A 56 -9.59 -8.33 -39.99
N PRO A 57 -10.01 -9.59 -39.80
CA PRO A 57 -11.42 -9.95 -39.84
C PRO A 57 -12.19 -9.21 -38.74
N PRO A 58 -13.49 -8.91 -38.95
CA PRO A 58 -14.31 -8.32 -37.90
C PRO A 58 -14.44 -9.29 -36.71
N PRO A 59 -14.62 -8.78 -35.48
CA PRO A 59 -14.89 -9.64 -34.34
C PRO A 59 -16.20 -10.42 -34.57
N PRO A 60 -16.32 -11.66 -34.04
CA PRO A 60 -17.57 -12.40 -34.12
C PRO A 60 -18.67 -11.62 -33.42
N ALA A 61 -19.83 -11.51 -34.07
CA ALA A 61 -20.98 -10.85 -33.47
C ALA A 61 -21.40 -11.61 -32.20
N MET A 62 -21.46 -10.90 -31.07
CA MET A 62 -22.14 -11.42 -29.87
C MET A 62 -23.60 -11.67 -30.23
N GLN A 63 -23.96 -12.94 -30.42
CA GLN A 63 -25.36 -13.34 -30.44
C GLN A 63 -25.95 -13.06 -29.07
N SER A 64 -26.97 -12.21 -29.02
CA SER A 64 -27.78 -12.01 -27.83
C SER A 64 -28.36 -13.35 -27.39
N LEU A 65 -28.06 -13.77 -26.16
CA LEU A 65 -28.79 -14.85 -25.49
C LEU A 65 -30.20 -14.36 -25.15
N LEU A 66 -31.05 -14.34 -26.16
CA LEU A 66 -32.49 -14.15 -26.03
C LEU A 66 -33.05 -15.35 -25.25
N VAL A 67 -33.57 -15.06 -24.06
CA VAL A 67 -34.30 -16.03 -23.24
C VAL A 67 -35.58 -16.43 -24.00
N PRO A 68 -35.79 -17.72 -24.34
CA PRO A 68 -37.02 -18.14 -24.99
C PRO A 68 -38.18 -18.12 -23.99
N THR A 69 -39.23 -17.35 -24.30
CA THR A 69 -40.53 -17.47 -23.63
C THR A 69 -41.15 -18.83 -23.93
N ALA A 70 -41.31 -19.67 -22.90
CA ALA A 70 -41.92 -20.99 -23.06
C ALA A 70 -43.46 -20.89 -23.14
N ALA A 71 -44.00 -21.01 -24.35
CA ALA A 71 -45.40 -21.37 -24.56
C ALA A 71 -45.60 -22.89 -24.38
N ALA A 72 -46.78 -23.29 -23.91
CA ALA A 72 -47.05 -24.67 -23.51
C ALA A 72 -47.29 -25.63 -24.70
N CYS A 73 -46.69 -26.82 -24.64
CA CYS A 73 -47.12 -28.03 -25.36
C CYS A 73 -46.74 -29.27 -24.54
N ALA A 74 -47.65 -30.26 -24.48
CA ALA A 74 -47.52 -31.45 -23.63
C ALA A 74 -47.15 -32.71 -24.44
N ALA A 75 -46.22 -33.53 -23.91
CA ALA A 75 -45.91 -34.90 -24.33
C ALA A 75 -45.14 -35.63 -23.18
N PRO A 76 -44.86 -36.95 -23.23
CA PRO A 76 -45.50 -37.89 -22.31
C PRO A 76 -44.59 -38.47 -21.21
N SER A 77 -45.23 -39.20 -20.30
CA SER A 77 -44.63 -39.90 -19.15
C SER A 77 -43.50 -40.88 -19.50
N ALA A 78 -42.31 -40.67 -18.92
CA ALA A 78 -41.29 -41.69 -18.73
C ALA A 78 -40.51 -41.41 -17.43
N SER A 79 -40.40 -42.41 -16.56
CA SER A 79 -39.84 -42.28 -15.21
C SER A 79 -38.30 -42.21 -15.20
N ARG A 80 -37.73 -41.08 -14.75
CA ARG A 80 -36.32 -40.97 -14.37
C ARG A 80 -36.16 -41.07 -12.84
N PRO A 81 -35.13 -41.76 -12.33
CA PRO A 81 -34.87 -41.83 -10.89
C PRO A 81 -34.45 -40.47 -10.33
N ARG A 82 -34.92 -40.15 -9.12
CA ARG A 82 -34.57 -38.91 -8.42
C ARG A 82 -33.08 -38.88 -8.04
N PRO A 83 -32.38 -37.74 -8.17
CA PRO A 83 -31.09 -37.56 -7.51
C PRO A 83 -31.30 -37.52 -5.98
N ALA A 84 -30.42 -38.17 -5.23
CA ALA A 84 -30.46 -38.17 -3.77
C ALA A 84 -30.20 -36.75 -3.23
N ARG A 85 -31.10 -36.25 -2.38
CA ARG A 85 -30.83 -35.02 -1.60
C ARG A 85 -29.78 -35.33 -0.54
N VAL A 86 -28.55 -34.85 -0.75
CA VAL A 86 -27.55 -34.79 0.32
C VAL A 86 -27.99 -33.71 1.31
N SER A 87 -28.68 -34.11 2.37
CA SER A 87 -28.99 -33.23 3.50
C SER A 87 -27.75 -33.08 4.37
N VAL A 88 -27.01 -31.98 4.15
CA VAL A 88 -25.99 -31.55 5.12
C VAL A 88 -26.72 -31.12 6.39
N ARG A 89 -26.88 -32.04 7.35
CA ARG A 89 -27.28 -31.69 8.71
C ARG A 89 -26.14 -30.90 9.34
N ALA A 90 -26.26 -29.58 9.34
CA ALA A 90 -25.47 -28.75 10.23
C ALA A 90 -25.75 -29.21 11.67
N SER A 91 -24.77 -29.83 12.31
CA SER A 91 -24.86 -30.27 13.70
C SER A 91 -24.79 -29.05 14.62
N ALA A 92 -25.95 -28.45 14.90
CA ALA A 92 -26.10 -27.39 15.87
C ALA A 92 -25.93 -27.95 17.30
N SER A 93 -24.70 -28.26 17.67
CA SER A 93 -24.25 -28.30 19.06
C SER A 93 -23.32 -27.11 19.26
N ALA A 94 -23.91 -25.96 19.59
CA ALA A 94 -23.16 -24.83 20.13
C ALA A 94 -22.77 -25.18 21.57
N ALA A 95 -21.79 -26.06 21.72
CA ALA A 95 -21.05 -26.16 22.97
C ALA A 95 -20.56 -24.75 23.31
N ALA A 96 -20.81 -24.30 24.54
CA ALA A 96 -20.37 -22.98 24.98
C ALA A 96 -18.87 -22.88 24.75
N ALA A 97 -18.45 -22.04 23.79
CA ALA A 97 -17.05 -21.89 23.45
C ALA A 97 -16.30 -21.46 24.71
N ALA A 98 -15.19 -22.14 25.02
CA ALA A 98 -14.34 -21.73 26.13
C ALA A 98 -13.97 -20.25 25.93
N PRO A 99 -13.92 -19.45 27.02
CA PRO A 99 -13.68 -18.02 26.90
C PRO A 99 -12.39 -17.76 26.11
N PRO A 100 -12.39 -16.79 25.18
CA PRO A 100 -11.24 -16.54 24.32
C PRO A 100 -9.99 -16.32 25.16
N ARG A 101 -8.91 -17.07 24.89
CA ARG A 101 -7.65 -16.93 25.62
C ARG A 101 -6.73 -15.97 24.88
N ARG A 102 -6.41 -14.85 25.52
CA ARG A 102 -5.39 -13.91 25.05
C ARG A 102 -3.99 -14.54 25.13
N GLU A 103 -3.11 -14.13 24.22
CA GLU A 103 -1.70 -14.48 24.30
C GLU A 103 -1.06 -13.87 25.56
N THR A 104 -0.21 -14.66 26.23
CA THR A 104 0.45 -14.29 27.49
C THR A 104 1.96 -14.22 27.36
N ASP A 105 2.55 -14.84 26.33
CA ASP A 105 3.98 -14.77 26.04
C ASP A 105 4.36 -13.33 25.61
N PRO A 106 5.19 -12.59 26.38
CA PRO A 106 5.57 -11.23 26.05
C PRO A 106 6.40 -11.12 24.75
N LYS A 107 6.93 -12.23 24.22
CA LYS A 107 7.59 -12.24 22.90
C LYS A 107 6.60 -12.20 21.74
N LYS A 108 5.35 -12.60 21.98
CA LYS A 108 4.29 -12.72 20.97
C LYS A 108 3.19 -11.68 21.11
N ARG A 109 3.01 -11.12 22.30
CA ARG A 109 2.19 -9.92 22.53
C ARG A 109 2.79 -8.74 21.75
N VAL A 110 1.98 -8.07 20.94
CA VAL A 110 2.43 -7.02 20.02
C VAL A 110 1.91 -5.68 20.50
N VAL A 111 2.80 -4.71 20.72
CA VAL A 111 2.46 -3.37 21.19
C VAL A 111 2.75 -2.31 20.13
N ILE A 112 1.97 -1.23 20.14
CA ILE A 112 2.22 -0.04 19.34
C ILE A 112 3.06 0.93 20.19
N THR A 113 4.27 1.22 19.72
CA THR A 113 5.22 2.09 20.45
C THR A 113 5.35 3.48 19.85
N GLY A 114 5.01 3.66 18.58
CA GLY A 114 5.01 4.97 17.93
C GLY A 114 4.12 5.01 16.70
N MET A 115 3.77 6.22 16.27
CA MET A 115 2.89 6.46 15.12
C MET A 115 3.30 7.70 14.35
N GLY A 116 3.06 7.69 13.04
CA GLY A 116 3.37 8.81 12.16
C GLY A 116 2.47 8.81 10.94
N LEU A 117 2.17 10.00 10.44
CA LEU A 117 1.22 10.21 9.36
C LEU A 117 1.64 11.32 8.42
N VAL A 118 1.04 11.32 7.24
CA VAL A 118 1.02 12.43 6.29
C VAL A 118 -0.42 12.55 5.78
N SER A 119 -1.03 13.72 5.95
CA SER A 119 -2.45 13.96 5.70
C SER A 119 -2.73 15.34 5.14
N VAL A 120 -4.00 15.59 4.79
CA VAL A 120 -4.54 16.90 4.41
C VAL A 120 -4.34 18.01 5.46
N PHE A 121 -3.92 17.64 6.68
CA PHE A 121 -3.55 18.55 7.77
C PHE A 121 -2.07 18.61 8.10
N GLY A 122 -1.23 18.09 7.21
CA GLY A 122 0.18 17.91 7.47
C GLY A 122 0.47 16.58 8.15
N ASN A 123 1.56 16.56 8.92
CA ASN A 123 2.25 15.36 9.36
C ASN A 123 2.47 15.33 10.89
N ASP A 124 1.67 16.10 11.63
CA ASP A 124 1.62 16.04 13.09
C ASP A 124 0.40 15.21 13.54
N VAL A 125 0.62 14.34 14.52
CA VAL A 125 -0.36 13.34 14.95
C VAL A 125 -1.43 13.96 15.85
N ASP A 126 -1.02 14.79 16.80
CA ASP A 126 -1.92 15.41 17.77
C ASP A 126 -2.76 16.48 17.06
N ALA A 127 -2.14 17.31 16.20
CA ALA A 127 -2.87 18.28 15.39
C ALA A 127 -3.87 17.63 14.42
N TYR A 128 -3.54 16.45 13.85
CA TYR A 128 -4.51 15.67 13.06
C TYR A 128 -5.66 15.15 13.94
N TYR A 129 -5.36 14.63 15.12
CA TYR A 129 -6.35 14.08 16.05
C TYR A 129 -7.30 15.15 16.61
N ASP A 130 -6.80 16.30 17.05
CA ASP A 130 -7.61 17.44 17.51
C ASP A 130 -8.62 17.88 16.45
N ARG A 131 -8.23 17.83 15.17
CA ARG A 131 -9.10 18.16 14.06
C ARG A 131 -10.12 17.05 13.75
N LEU A 132 -9.81 15.78 14.03
CA LEU A 132 -10.83 14.71 14.07
C LEU A 132 -11.90 15.03 15.11
N LEU A 133 -11.49 15.42 16.32
CA LEU A 133 -12.39 15.75 17.41
C LEU A 133 -13.23 17.01 17.12
N ALA A 134 -12.67 17.99 16.40
CA ALA A 134 -13.36 19.19 15.98
C ALA A 134 -14.38 18.98 14.83
N GLY A 135 -14.37 17.82 14.16
CA GLY A 135 -15.30 17.51 13.07
C GLY A 135 -15.12 18.39 11.81
N GLU A 136 -13.93 18.94 11.59
CA GLU A 136 -13.62 19.69 10.37
C GLU A 136 -13.58 18.77 9.12
N SER A 137 -13.60 19.35 7.92
CA SER A 137 -13.53 18.61 6.66
C SER A 137 -12.31 19.03 5.85
N GLY A 138 -11.43 18.08 5.55
CA GLY A 138 -10.26 18.28 4.70
C GLY A 138 -10.54 18.09 3.20
N VAL A 139 -11.81 17.91 2.83
CA VAL A 139 -12.23 17.82 1.43
C VAL A 139 -12.38 19.21 0.83
N GLY A 140 -11.79 19.42 -0.34
CA GLY A 140 -11.89 20.66 -1.10
C GLY A 140 -11.76 20.42 -2.60
N PRO A 141 -11.88 21.48 -3.43
CA PRO A 141 -11.66 21.36 -4.87
C PRO A 141 -10.28 20.78 -5.18
N ILE A 142 -10.16 20.07 -6.30
CA ILE A 142 -8.87 19.64 -6.85
C ILE A 142 -8.23 20.86 -7.52
N ASP A 143 -7.02 21.21 -7.10
CA ASP A 143 -6.24 22.34 -7.65
C ASP A 143 -4.86 21.93 -8.20
N ARG A 144 -4.46 20.67 -8.03
CA ARG A 144 -3.22 20.11 -8.62
C ARG A 144 -3.27 20.03 -10.16
N PHE A 145 -4.45 19.92 -10.75
CA PHE A 145 -4.64 19.84 -12.21
C PHE A 145 -6.02 20.39 -12.62
N ASP A 146 -6.23 20.64 -13.92
CA ASP A 146 -7.53 21.06 -14.46
C ASP A 146 -8.57 19.92 -14.35
N ALA A 147 -9.33 19.94 -13.26
CA ALA A 147 -10.44 19.04 -13.02
C ALA A 147 -11.76 19.49 -13.69
N SER A 148 -11.82 20.62 -14.42
CA SER A 148 -13.09 21.21 -14.90
C SER A 148 -13.97 20.27 -15.72
N LYS A 149 -13.35 19.35 -16.47
CA LYS A 149 -14.02 18.36 -17.34
C LYS A 149 -14.40 17.06 -16.62
N PHE A 150 -14.04 16.90 -15.35
CA PHE A 150 -14.34 15.70 -14.58
C PHE A 150 -15.72 15.83 -13.90
N PRO A 151 -16.51 14.74 -13.84
CA PRO A 151 -17.74 14.69 -13.05
C PRO A 151 -17.50 14.95 -11.56
N THR A 152 -16.35 14.50 -11.03
CA THR A 152 -15.90 14.77 -9.65
C THR A 152 -14.69 15.71 -9.68
N ARG A 153 -14.76 16.85 -8.99
CA ARG A 153 -13.77 17.95 -9.04
C ARG A 153 -13.20 18.31 -7.67
N PHE A 154 -13.32 17.40 -6.71
CA PHE A 154 -12.92 17.59 -5.32
C PHE A 154 -12.32 16.30 -4.75
N ALA A 155 -11.46 16.46 -3.75
CA ALA A 155 -10.75 15.39 -3.05
C ALA A 155 -10.24 15.89 -1.68
N GLY A 156 -9.84 14.98 -0.81
CA GLY A 156 -8.87 15.31 0.25
C GLY A 156 -7.46 15.32 -0.33
N GLN A 157 -7.11 16.43 -1.00
CA GLN A 157 -5.80 16.62 -1.61
C GLN A 157 -4.84 17.29 -0.61
N ILE A 158 -3.66 16.72 -0.43
CA ILE A 158 -2.61 17.29 0.42
C ILE A 158 -2.02 18.54 -0.26
N ARG A 159 -1.77 19.56 0.57
CA ARG A 159 -1.24 20.86 0.18
C ARG A 159 -0.07 21.23 1.08
N GLY A 160 0.95 21.86 0.53
CA GLY A 160 2.11 22.33 1.31
C GLY A 160 2.94 21.21 1.96
N PHE A 161 2.89 19.98 1.45
CA PHE A 161 3.71 18.88 1.95
C PHE A 161 5.21 19.23 1.86
N SER A 162 5.93 19.01 2.96
CA SER A 162 7.38 19.10 3.03
C SER A 162 7.97 17.79 3.55
N SER A 163 9.06 17.37 2.90
CA SER A 163 9.93 16.26 3.27
C SER A 163 11.30 16.76 3.78
N GLU A 164 11.43 18.07 4.05
CA GLU A 164 12.63 18.68 4.60
C GLU A 164 13.05 17.99 5.92
N GLY A 165 14.34 17.73 6.08
CA GLY A 165 14.90 16.93 7.19
C GLY A 165 14.69 15.42 7.06
N TYR A 166 13.69 14.97 6.29
CA TYR A 166 13.32 13.55 6.15
C TYR A 166 13.83 12.88 4.87
N ILE A 167 14.00 13.61 3.76
CA ILE A 167 14.48 13.08 2.48
C ILE A 167 15.57 14.00 1.89
N ASP A 168 16.67 13.42 1.37
CA ASP A 168 17.67 14.21 0.64
C ASP A 168 17.05 14.87 -0.60
N GLY A 169 17.27 16.18 -0.76
CA GLY A 169 16.62 17.00 -1.78
C GLY A 169 16.94 16.63 -3.25
N LYS A 170 17.96 15.81 -3.52
CA LYS A 170 18.22 15.28 -4.88
C LYS A 170 17.36 14.05 -5.17
N ASN A 171 17.09 13.23 -4.15
CA ASN A 171 16.22 12.07 -4.24
C ASN A 171 14.75 12.50 -4.22
N ASP A 172 14.38 13.40 -3.31
CA ASP A 172 13.01 13.87 -3.09
C ASP A 172 12.27 14.25 -4.38
N ARG A 173 12.90 15.07 -5.23
CA ARG A 173 12.35 15.58 -6.51
C ARG A 173 12.08 14.51 -7.58
N ARG A 174 12.46 13.25 -7.33
CA ARG A 174 12.29 12.13 -8.28
C ARG A 174 11.29 11.09 -7.81
N LEU A 175 10.93 11.13 -6.52
CA LEU A 175 10.02 10.18 -5.92
C LEU A 175 8.58 10.56 -6.23
N ASP A 176 7.74 9.54 -6.40
CA ASP A 176 6.28 9.70 -6.35
C ASP A 176 5.87 10.17 -4.95
N ASP A 177 4.84 11.00 -4.83
CA ASP A 177 4.32 11.47 -3.54
C ASP A 177 3.92 10.30 -2.63
N CYS A 178 3.44 9.19 -3.22
CA CYS A 178 3.15 7.94 -2.50
C CYS A 178 4.37 7.42 -1.72
N LEU A 179 5.57 7.52 -2.30
CA LEU A 179 6.84 7.12 -1.67
C LEU A 179 7.32 8.16 -0.66
N ARG A 180 7.16 9.45 -0.97
CA ARG A 180 7.57 10.57 -0.09
C ARG A 180 6.76 10.56 1.20
N TYR A 181 5.44 10.35 1.09
CA TYR A 181 4.54 10.23 2.24
C TYR A 181 4.95 9.06 3.15
N CYS A 182 5.19 7.88 2.58
CA CYS A 182 5.65 6.69 3.29
C CYS A 182 6.94 6.93 4.09
N ILE A 183 7.96 7.56 3.48
CA ILE A 183 9.25 7.81 4.15
C ILE A 183 9.07 8.80 5.31
N VAL A 184 8.33 9.90 5.09
CA VAL A 184 8.08 10.91 6.14
C VAL A 184 7.24 10.33 7.28
N SER A 185 6.13 9.63 6.99
CA SER A 185 5.29 9.04 8.04
C SER A 185 6.04 7.94 8.81
N GLY A 186 6.85 7.12 8.13
CA GLY A 186 7.65 6.07 8.76
C GLY A 186 8.76 6.60 9.67
N LYS A 187 9.47 7.65 9.25
CA LYS A 187 10.47 8.33 10.10
C LYS A 187 9.83 9.01 11.31
N LYS A 188 8.68 9.68 11.13
CA LYS A 188 7.90 10.25 12.23
C LYS A 188 7.37 9.20 13.21
N ALA A 189 6.97 8.02 12.71
CA ALA A 189 6.58 6.90 13.57
C ALA A 189 7.75 6.38 14.43
N LEU A 190 8.97 6.32 13.87
CA LEU A 190 10.18 5.99 14.61
C LEU A 190 10.57 7.07 15.62
N GLU A 191 10.45 8.36 15.27
CA GLU A 191 10.65 9.48 16.20
C GLU A 191 9.70 9.38 17.40
N SER A 192 8.40 9.17 17.14
CA SER A 192 7.36 8.92 18.14
C SER A 192 7.67 7.71 19.04
N ALA A 193 8.27 6.64 18.49
CA ALA A 193 8.68 5.46 19.24
C ALA A 193 9.95 5.64 20.09
N GLY A 194 10.60 6.80 20.06
CA GLY A 194 11.93 7.00 20.67
C GLY A 194 13.05 6.27 19.92
N LEU A 195 12.86 6.01 18.63
CA LEU A 195 13.77 5.34 17.70
C LEU A 195 14.20 6.27 16.55
N ALA A 196 14.28 7.57 16.78
CA ALA A 196 14.75 8.55 15.80
C ALA A 196 16.10 8.14 15.18
N LEU A 197 16.31 8.44 13.90
CA LEU A 197 17.54 8.07 13.19
C LEU A 197 18.76 8.74 13.84
N GLY A 198 19.82 7.97 14.07
CA GLY A 198 21.02 8.43 14.78
C GLY A 198 20.92 8.43 16.31
N SER A 199 19.77 8.07 16.91
CA SER A 199 19.66 7.89 18.36
C SER A 199 20.36 6.64 18.88
N ASP A 200 20.83 6.68 20.13
CA ASP A 200 21.40 5.53 20.86
C ASP A 200 20.46 4.32 20.90
N ALA A 201 19.14 4.54 20.92
CA ALA A 201 18.15 3.48 20.90
C ALA A 201 18.09 2.81 19.51
N MET A 202 18.05 3.61 18.43
CA MET A 202 18.09 3.12 17.05
C MET A 202 19.41 2.40 16.71
N ALA A 203 20.52 2.76 17.35
CA ALA A 203 21.81 2.07 17.23
C ALA A 203 21.83 0.69 17.93
N LYS A 204 20.94 0.44 18.89
CA LYS A 204 20.87 -0.80 19.68
C LYS A 204 19.88 -1.84 19.12
N ILE A 205 19.03 -1.50 18.14
CA ILE A 205 18.10 -2.48 17.56
C ILE A 205 18.86 -3.47 16.68
N ASP A 206 18.53 -4.76 16.80
CA ASP A 206 18.99 -5.77 15.85
C ASP A 206 18.29 -5.55 14.50
N LYS A 207 19.06 -5.06 13.53
CA LYS A 207 18.57 -4.73 12.19
C LYS A 207 18.04 -5.95 11.44
N ALA A 208 18.57 -7.15 11.70
CA ALA A 208 18.07 -8.38 11.08
C ALA A 208 16.69 -8.79 11.62
N ARG A 209 16.33 -8.30 12.81
CA ARG A 209 15.02 -8.52 13.47
C ARG A 209 14.09 -7.30 13.36
N ALA A 210 14.40 -6.35 12.49
CA ALA A 210 13.63 -5.13 12.31
C ALA A 210 13.17 -5.00 10.84
N GLY A 211 11.86 -5.02 10.59
CA GLY A 211 11.26 -5.07 9.25
C GLY A 211 10.36 -3.88 8.90
N VAL A 212 9.93 -3.80 7.63
CA VAL A 212 9.11 -2.70 7.07
C VAL A 212 8.05 -3.26 6.10
N LEU A 213 6.78 -3.05 6.41
CA LEU A 213 5.60 -3.43 5.63
C LEU A 213 4.60 -2.26 5.56
N VAL A 214 4.98 -1.20 4.85
CA VAL A 214 4.08 -0.10 4.45
C VAL A 214 3.62 -0.36 3.02
N GLY A 215 2.34 -0.71 2.86
CA GLY A 215 1.73 -1.07 1.57
C GLY A 215 1.11 0.11 0.83
N THR A 216 0.65 -0.13 -0.39
CA THR A 216 -0.06 0.85 -1.23
C THR A 216 -0.97 0.13 -2.22
N GLY A 217 -2.12 0.73 -2.54
CA GLY A 217 -3.06 0.15 -3.50
C GLY A 217 -2.51 0.23 -4.93
N MET A 218 -2.12 1.43 -5.36
CA MET A 218 -1.74 1.71 -6.75
C MET A 218 -0.24 1.96 -6.96
N GLY A 219 0.54 2.18 -5.91
CA GLY A 219 1.98 2.45 -6.04
C GLY A 219 2.28 3.86 -6.55
N GLY A 220 3.38 4.02 -7.29
CA GLY A 220 3.77 5.30 -7.85
C GLY A 220 3.01 5.63 -9.14
N LEU A 221 1.72 5.94 -9.00
CA LEU A 221 0.82 6.12 -10.14
C LEU A 221 1.17 7.37 -10.99
N GLN A 222 1.74 8.42 -10.38
CA GLN A 222 2.20 9.61 -11.11
C GLN A 222 3.43 9.25 -11.95
N VAL A 223 4.41 8.56 -11.35
CA VAL A 223 5.59 8.06 -12.09
C VAL A 223 5.18 7.11 -13.22
N PHE A 224 4.18 6.25 -12.99
CA PHE A 224 3.63 5.38 -14.04
C PHE A 224 3.03 6.19 -15.20
N SER A 225 2.15 7.14 -14.88
CA SER A 225 1.50 8.03 -15.85
C SER A 225 2.50 8.81 -16.69
N ASP A 226 3.49 9.43 -16.05
CA ASP A 226 4.53 10.22 -16.73
C ASP A 226 5.42 9.36 -17.62
N GLY A 227 5.72 8.12 -17.24
CA GLY A 227 6.46 7.19 -18.08
C GLY A 227 5.70 6.80 -19.35
N VAL A 228 4.39 6.55 -19.24
CA VAL A 228 3.52 6.28 -20.40
C VAL A 228 3.44 7.52 -21.31
N GLN A 229 3.23 8.71 -20.75
CA GLN A 229 3.18 9.95 -21.54
C GLN A 229 4.50 10.21 -22.27
N ASN A 230 5.64 10.09 -21.59
CA ASN A 230 6.95 10.27 -22.21
C ASN A 230 7.25 9.22 -23.30
N LEU A 231 6.79 7.97 -23.13
CA LEU A 231 6.89 6.94 -24.17
C LEU A 231 6.10 7.33 -25.43
N LEU A 232 4.85 7.76 -25.27
CA LEU A 232 3.95 8.08 -26.39
C LEU A 232 4.38 9.36 -27.13
N GLU A 233 4.75 10.41 -26.40
CA GLU A 233 5.11 11.71 -26.99
C GLU A 233 6.55 11.77 -27.53
N LYS A 234 7.50 11.10 -26.84
CA LYS A 234 8.94 11.34 -27.01
C LYS A 234 9.77 10.05 -27.17
N GLY A 235 9.13 8.88 -27.12
CA GLY A 235 9.76 7.58 -27.26
C GLY A 235 10.51 7.09 -26.01
N TYR A 236 10.82 5.79 -26.00
CA TYR A 236 11.38 5.07 -24.84
C TYR A 236 12.65 5.72 -24.23
N ARG A 237 13.44 6.45 -25.02
CA ARG A 237 14.66 7.15 -24.58
C ARG A 237 14.41 8.32 -23.62
N LYS A 238 13.15 8.72 -23.40
CA LYS A 238 12.75 9.72 -22.40
C LYS A 238 12.13 9.13 -21.13
N ILE A 239 11.99 7.81 -21.04
CA ILE A 239 11.62 7.15 -19.78
C ILE A 239 12.81 7.26 -18.81
N THR A 240 12.54 7.71 -17.58
CA THR A 240 13.55 7.79 -16.52
C THR A 240 14.02 6.39 -16.11
N PRO A 241 15.33 6.16 -15.82
CA PRO A 241 15.80 4.88 -15.30
C PRO A 241 15.15 4.49 -13.95
N PHE A 242 14.56 5.46 -13.25
CA PHE A 242 13.82 5.24 -12.01
C PHE A 242 12.33 4.91 -12.20
N PHE A 243 11.84 4.79 -13.44
CA PHE A 243 10.43 4.53 -13.76
C PHE A 243 9.91 3.24 -13.09
N ILE A 244 10.54 2.09 -13.35
CA ILE A 244 10.12 0.83 -12.72
C ILE A 244 10.33 0.87 -11.20
N PRO A 245 11.51 1.26 -10.66
CA PRO A 245 11.69 1.36 -9.21
C PRO A 245 10.62 2.20 -8.50
N TYR A 246 10.28 3.39 -9.01
CA TYR A 246 9.38 4.29 -8.28
C TYR A 246 7.89 4.08 -8.59
N ALA A 247 7.52 3.28 -9.59
CA ALA A 247 6.13 2.90 -9.85
C ALA A 247 5.64 1.70 -9.01
N ILE A 248 6.54 0.76 -8.63
CA ILE A 248 6.15 -0.51 -7.99
C ILE A 248 5.77 -0.39 -6.51
N THR A 249 4.78 -1.18 -6.09
CA THR A 249 4.12 -1.06 -4.77
C THR A 249 4.99 -1.41 -3.56
N ASN A 250 6.10 -2.12 -3.72
CA ASN A 250 7.03 -2.41 -2.61
C ASN A 250 8.00 -1.26 -2.32
N MET A 251 8.11 -0.25 -3.18
CA MET A 251 9.22 0.69 -3.12
C MET A 251 9.18 1.62 -1.90
N GLY A 252 7.99 1.95 -1.37
CA GLY A 252 7.88 2.74 -0.13
C GLY A 252 8.57 2.05 1.05
N SER A 253 8.23 0.77 1.27
CA SER A 253 8.86 -0.10 2.28
C SER A 253 10.35 -0.31 2.02
N ALA A 254 10.75 -0.50 0.76
CA ALA A 254 12.15 -0.71 0.40
C ALA A 254 13.01 0.54 0.64
N LEU A 255 12.56 1.72 0.21
CA LEU A 255 13.26 3.00 0.42
C LEU A 255 13.39 3.34 1.89
N LEU A 256 12.31 3.20 2.67
CA LEU A 256 12.34 3.44 4.10
C LEU A 256 13.30 2.46 4.79
N GLY A 257 13.23 1.16 4.48
CA GLY A 257 14.12 0.14 5.02
C GLY A 257 15.60 0.36 4.70
N MET A 258 15.92 0.76 3.46
CA MET A 258 17.29 1.11 3.05
C MET A 258 17.84 2.34 3.77
N ASP A 259 17.00 3.35 4.03
CA ASP A 259 17.40 4.59 4.70
C ASP A 259 17.67 4.39 6.20
N ILE A 260 16.83 3.63 6.91
CA ILE A 260 16.98 3.36 8.35
C ILE A 260 17.86 2.12 8.67
N GLY A 261 18.26 1.39 7.63
CA GLY A 261 19.07 0.17 7.71
C GLY A 261 18.36 -1.06 8.26
N PHE A 262 17.04 -1.18 8.09
CA PHE A 262 16.26 -2.34 8.55
C PHE A 262 16.37 -3.50 7.55
N MET A 263 16.66 -4.71 8.05
CA MET A 263 17.05 -5.89 7.26
C MET A 263 16.13 -7.11 7.47
N GLY A 264 15.11 -7.00 8.32
CA GLY A 264 14.08 -8.01 8.53
C GLY A 264 13.04 -8.04 7.40
N PRO A 265 11.82 -8.58 7.66
CA PRO A 265 10.80 -8.77 6.63
C PRO A 265 10.44 -7.46 5.89
N ASN A 266 10.58 -7.46 4.57
CA ASN A 266 10.27 -6.31 3.71
C ASN A 266 9.73 -6.81 2.35
N TYR A 267 8.45 -6.55 2.08
CA TYR A 267 7.74 -6.91 0.85
C TYR A 267 6.48 -6.04 0.68
N SER A 268 5.80 -6.15 -0.46
CA SER A 268 4.53 -5.45 -0.71
C SER A 268 3.33 -6.34 -0.40
N ILE A 269 2.34 -5.74 0.26
CA ILE A 269 0.95 -6.16 0.19
C ILE A 269 0.21 -5.03 -0.55
N SER A 270 -0.63 -5.41 -1.52
CA SER A 270 -1.63 -4.53 -2.12
C SER A 270 -2.94 -5.31 -2.19
N THR A 271 -3.92 -4.84 -1.42
CA THR A 271 -5.30 -5.36 -1.38
C THR A 271 -6.30 -4.21 -1.42
N ALA A 272 -5.98 -3.21 -2.26
CA ALA A 272 -6.75 -1.97 -2.42
C ALA A 272 -7.10 -1.35 -1.04
N CYS A 273 -8.39 -1.16 -0.77
CA CYS A 273 -8.93 -0.58 0.46
C CYS A 273 -8.65 -1.36 1.77
N ALA A 274 -8.05 -2.55 1.70
CA ALA A 274 -7.69 -3.36 2.87
C ALA A 274 -6.17 -3.46 3.10
N THR A 275 -5.36 -2.73 2.33
CA THR A 275 -3.89 -2.85 2.30
C THR A 275 -3.23 -2.67 3.68
N SER A 276 -3.43 -1.54 4.36
CA SER A 276 -2.78 -1.28 5.66
C SER A 276 -3.19 -2.28 6.75
N ASN A 277 -4.46 -2.71 6.77
CA ASN A 277 -4.95 -3.66 7.78
C ASN A 277 -4.29 -5.02 7.61
N TYR A 278 -4.07 -5.44 6.37
CA TYR A 278 -3.30 -6.64 6.08
C TYR A 278 -1.81 -6.44 6.41
N CYS A 279 -1.23 -5.26 6.15
CA CYS A 279 0.12 -4.93 6.63
C CYS A 279 0.26 -5.04 8.15
N PHE A 280 -0.68 -4.52 8.95
CA PHE A 280 -0.68 -4.65 10.41
C PHE A 280 -0.79 -6.12 10.85
N TYR A 281 -1.72 -6.87 10.27
CA TYR A 281 -1.88 -8.31 10.56
C TYR A 281 -0.64 -9.13 10.19
N ALA A 282 -0.02 -8.86 9.04
CA ALA A 282 1.20 -9.53 8.60
C ALA A 282 2.40 -9.20 9.50
N ALA A 283 2.58 -7.91 9.84
CA ALA A 283 3.62 -7.44 10.75
C ALA A 283 3.48 -8.06 12.15
N ALA A 284 2.28 -8.06 12.73
CA ALA A 284 2.01 -8.72 14.01
C ALA A 284 2.34 -10.22 13.95
N ASN A 285 2.05 -10.89 12.83
CA ASN A 285 2.37 -12.30 12.66
C ASN A 285 3.88 -12.59 12.50
N HIS A 286 4.67 -11.70 11.92
CA HIS A 286 6.14 -11.82 11.96
C HIS A 286 6.67 -11.75 13.41
N ILE A 287 6.11 -10.86 14.23
CA ILE A 287 6.48 -10.73 15.66
C ILE A 287 6.04 -11.98 16.44
N ARG A 288 4.78 -12.42 16.31
CA ARG A 288 4.23 -13.62 16.98
C ARG A 288 4.99 -14.92 16.65
N LYS A 289 5.61 -15.01 15.47
CA LYS A 289 6.47 -16.13 15.07
C LYS A 289 7.92 -16.01 15.54
N GLY A 290 8.31 -14.87 16.12
CA GLY A 290 9.68 -14.57 16.51
C GLY A 290 10.60 -14.21 15.34
N GLU A 291 10.06 -13.93 14.15
CA GLU A 291 10.81 -13.58 12.94
C GLU A 291 11.32 -12.12 12.99
N ALA A 292 10.66 -11.25 13.75
CA ALA A 292 11.05 -9.86 14.00
C ALA A 292 10.72 -9.45 15.46
N ASP A 293 11.44 -8.46 15.99
CA ASP A 293 11.12 -7.78 17.25
C ASP A 293 10.48 -6.40 17.02
N VAL A 294 10.78 -5.78 15.87
CA VAL A 294 10.27 -4.46 15.46
C VAL A 294 9.73 -4.55 14.03
N MET A 295 8.53 -4.06 13.78
CA MET A 295 7.94 -3.94 12.46
C MET A 295 7.36 -2.55 12.27
N ILE A 296 7.82 -1.84 11.24
CA ILE A 296 7.16 -0.62 10.75
C ILE A 296 6.06 -1.05 9.79
N ALA A 297 4.79 -0.77 10.09
CA ALA A 297 3.66 -1.25 9.30
C ALA A 297 2.64 -0.15 9.01
N GLY A 298 1.92 -0.24 7.90
CA GLY A 298 0.85 0.70 7.57
C GLY A 298 0.59 0.80 6.07
N GLY A 299 0.23 1.98 5.59
CA GLY A 299 0.06 2.21 4.15
C GLY A 299 0.15 3.66 3.69
N THR A 300 0.20 3.82 2.38
CA THR A 300 0.37 5.11 1.67
C THR A 300 -0.38 5.09 0.33
N GLU A 301 -0.88 6.24 -0.11
CA GLU A 301 -1.47 6.42 -1.45
C GLU A 301 -1.39 7.90 -1.89
N ALA A 302 -1.16 8.14 -3.19
CA ALA A 302 -1.09 9.50 -3.76
C ALA A 302 -1.79 9.63 -5.12
N ALA A 303 -2.99 9.06 -5.24
CA ALA A 303 -3.69 8.91 -6.51
C ALA A 303 -4.52 10.14 -6.97
N ILE A 304 -4.39 11.31 -6.31
CA ILE A 304 -5.08 12.55 -6.73
C ILE A 304 -4.35 13.17 -7.93
N ILE A 305 -4.47 12.48 -9.07
CA ILE A 305 -3.87 12.83 -10.37
C ILE A 305 -4.87 12.52 -11.48
N PRO A 306 -4.73 13.06 -12.71
CA PRO A 306 -5.75 12.94 -13.76
C PRO A 306 -6.19 11.50 -14.08
N ILE A 307 -5.23 10.55 -14.15
CA ILE A 307 -5.54 9.14 -14.45
C ILE A 307 -6.17 8.41 -13.26
N GLY A 308 -5.79 8.74 -12.02
CA GLY A 308 -6.36 8.15 -10.80
C GLY A 308 -7.82 8.56 -10.63
N VAL A 309 -8.09 9.87 -10.65
CA VAL A 309 -9.46 10.41 -10.58
C VAL A 309 -10.29 9.93 -11.78
N GLY A 310 -9.73 9.95 -12.99
CA GLY A 310 -10.39 9.47 -14.20
C GLY A 310 -10.78 7.98 -14.16
N GLY A 311 -9.93 7.12 -13.58
CA GLY A 311 -10.21 5.71 -13.39
C GLY A 311 -11.41 5.46 -12.47
N PHE A 312 -11.45 6.09 -11.29
CA PHE A 312 -12.57 5.92 -10.37
C PHE A 312 -13.86 6.62 -10.81
N VAL A 313 -13.77 7.70 -11.60
CA VAL A 313 -14.91 8.26 -12.35
C VAL A 313 -15.47 7.23 -13.33
N ALA A 314 -14.62 6.53 -14.10
CA ALA A 314 -15.06 5.52 -15.06
C ALA A 314 -15.75 4.32 -14.37
N CYS A 315 -15.28 3.94 -13.18
CA CYS A 315 -15.92 2.95 -12.30
C CYS A 315 -17.19 3.47 -11.60
N ARG A 316 -17.58 4.74 -11.76
CA ARG A 316 -18.75 5.38 -11.12
C ARG A 316 -18.77 5.28 -9.59
N ALA A 317 -17.58 5.26 -8.97
CA ALA A 317 -17.45 5.03 -7.53
C ALA A 317 -17.36 6.33 -6.70
N LEU A 318 -17.07 7.47 -7.34
CA LEU A 318 -16.90 8.77 -6.68
C LEU A 318 -18.20 9.54 -6.55
N SER A 319 -18.35 10.27 -5.44
CA SER A 319 -19.38 11.30 -5.27
C SER A 319 -19.24 12.40 -6.34
N GLN A 320 -20.37 13.00 -6.74
CA GLN A 320 -20.44 14.11 -7.71
C GLN A 320 -21.02 15.39 -7.09
N ARG A 321 -21.10 15.47 -5.76
CA ARG A 321 -21.54 16.65 -4.98
C ARG A 321 -20.50 17.79 -4.99
N ASN A 322 -20.27 18.35 -6.17
CA ASN A 322 -19.27 19.40 -6.41
C ASN A 322 -19.69 20.77 -5.87
N ASP A 323 -20.98 20.95 -5.61
CA ASP A 323 -21.62 22.13 -5.03
C ASP A 323 -21.36 22.25 -3.52
N ASP A 324 -21.25 21.12 -2.81
CA ASP A 324 -20.80 21.05 -1.42
C ASP A 324 -19.81 19.89 -1.19
N PRO A 325 -18.52 20.07 -1.57
CA PRO A 325 -17.48 19.05 -1.37
C PRO A 325 -17.27 18.66 0.08
N LYS A 326 -17.46 19.60 1.03
CA LYS A 326 -17.14 19.37 2.45
C LYS A 326 -18.04 18.33 3.10
N THR A 327 -19.27 18.19 2.60
CA THR A 327 -20.25 17.19 3.07
C THR A 327 -20.46 16.03 2.09
N ALA A 328 -19.65 15.95 1.01
CA ALA A 328 -19.80 14.91 -0.02
C ALA A 328 -19.48 13.50 0.50
N SER A 329 -18.51 13.38 1.41
CA SER A 329 -18.33 12.17 2.21
C SER A 329 -19.35 12.20 3.35
N ARG A 330 -20.31 11.27 3.34
CA ARG A 330 -21.41 11.21 4.31
C ARG A 330 -21.85 9.75 4.56
N PRO A 331 -21.01 8.94 5.21
CA PRO A 331 -21.31 7.52 5.42
C PRO A 331 -22.64 7.28 6.15
N TRP A 332 -23.34 6.25 5.71
CA TRP A 332 -24.71 5.88 6.13
C TRP A 332 -25.83 6.89 5.86
N ASP A 333 -25.53 8.14 5.45
CA ASP A 333 -26.55 9.13 5.08
C ASP A 333 -27.39 8.65 3.89
N LYS A 334 -28.66 9.09 3.85
CA LYS A 334 -29.61 8.70 2.79
C LYS A 334 -29.23 9.25 1.41
N GLU A 335 -28.52 10.38 1.34
CA GLU A 335 -28.12 11.03 0.09
C GLU A 335 -26.64 10.81 -0.28
N ARG A 336 -26.00 9.79 0.29
CA ARG A 336 -24.65 9.39 -0.09
C ARG A 336 -24.63 8.81 -1.51
N ASP A 337 -23.74 9.33 -2.36
CA ASP A 337 -23.72 9.06 -3.80
C ASP A 337 -22.41 8.42 -4.28
N GLY A 338 -21.43 8.22 -3.40
CA GLY A 338 -20.13 7.63 -3.70
C GLY A 338 -19.09 8.00 -2.64
N PHE A 339 -17.87 7.45 -2.80
CA PHE A 339 -16.76 7.81 -1.92
C PHE A 339 -16.08 9.10 -2.37
N VAL A 340 -15.35 9.74 -1.46
CA VAL A 340 -14.46 10.88 -1.78
C VAL A 340 -13.02 10.39 -1.75
N MET A 341 -12.25 10.69 -2.79
CA MET A 341 -10.87 10.23 -2.89
C MET A 341 -9.92 11.09 -2.03
N GLY A 342 -8.89 10.45 -1.51
CA GLY A 342 -7.86 11.07 -0.67
C GLY A 342 -6.48 10.50 -0.91
N GLU A 343 -5.50 11.14 -0.29
CA GLU A 343 -4.09 10.79 -0.38
C GLU A 343 -3.37 11.12 0.91
N GLY A 344 -2.29 10.40 1.18
CA GLY A 344 -1.52 10.49 2.41
C GLY A 344 -1.00 9.13 2.81
N ALA A 345 -0.47 9.05 4.02
CA ALA A 345 0.05 7.83 4.59
C ALA A 345 -0.17 7.78 6.09
N GLY A 346 -0.10 6.58 6.65
CA GLY A 346 0.40 6.47 8.00
C GLY A 346 0.73 5.07 8.43
N VAL A 347 1.48 5.09 9.52
CA VAL A 347 2.46 4.07 9.84
C VAL A 347 2.55 3.95 11.36
N LEU A 348 2.58 2.72 11.83
CA LEU A 348 2.78 2.36 13.23
C LEU A 348 4.13 1.65 13.38
N VAL A 349 4.80 1.87 14.51
CA VAL A 349 5.88 1.01 14.98
C VAL A 349 5.25 -0.04 15.90
N MET A 350 5.30 -1.30 15.45
CA MET A 350 4.81 -2.47 16.18
C MET A 350 6.02 -3.22 16.76
N GLU A 351 5.98 -3.60 18.03
CA GLU A 351 7.07 -4.31 18.70
C GLU A 351 6.57 -5.51 19.51
N SER A 352 7.44 -6.50 19.76
CA SER A 352 7.16 -7.46 20.83
C SER A 352 7.17 -6.74 22.18
N LEU A 353 6.25 -7.11 23.07
CA LEU A 353 6.16 -6.51 24.40
C LEU A 353 7.47 -6.69 25.20
N GLU A 354 8.14 -7.84 25.08
CA GLU A 354 9.46 -8.07 25.69
C GLU A 354 10.50 -7.04 25.20
N HIS A 355 10.58 -6.81 23.88
CA HIS A 355 11.53 -5.86 23.30
C HIS A 355 11.21 -4.41 23.72
N ALA A 356 9.94 -4.01 23.61
CA ALA A 356 9.47 -2.69 23.99
C ALA A 356 9.75 -2.40 25.48
N MET A 357 9.43 -3.33 26.38
CA MET A 357 9.73 -3.20 27.82
C MET A 357 11.24 -3.14 28.09
N LYS A 358 12.05 -3.99 27.43
CA LYS A 358 13.51 -4.05 27.61
C LYS A 358 14.20 -2.72 27.24
N ARG A 359 13.68 -1.99 26.26
CA ARG A 359 14.21 -0.67 25.87
C ARG A 359 13.54 0.53 26.56
N GLY A 360 12.56 0.29 27.44
CA GLY A 360 11.78 1.36 28.09
C GLY A 360 10.92 2.16 27.12
N ALA A 361 10.35 1.51 26.09
CA ALA A 361 9.53 2.15 25.08
C ALA A 361 8.23 2.75 25.68
N PRO A 362 7.72 3.87 25.14
CA PRO A 362 6.32 4.22 25.31
C PRO A 362 5.46 3.10 24.68
N ILE A 363 4.35 2.76 25.33
CA ILE A 363 3.35 1.81 24.81
C ILE A 363 2.02 2.56 24.74
N VAL A 364 1.51 2.74 23.52
CA VAL A 364 0.25 3.46 23.28
C VAL A 364 -0.94 2.50 23.37
N ALA A 365 -0.81 1.32 22.78
CA ALA A 365 -1.85 0.31 22.71
C ALA A 365 -1.24 -1.09 22.51
N GLU A 366 -2.05 -2.13 22.70
CA GLU A 366 -1.72 -3.51 22.34
C GLU A 366 -2.52 -3.94 21.11
N TYR A 367 -1.84 -4.47 20.10
CA TYR A 367 -2.49 -5.12 18.96
C TYR A 367 -2.89 -6.54 19.38
N LEU A 368 -4.16 -6.69 19.76
CA LEU A 368 -4.66 -7.98 20.24
C LEU A 368 -4.82 -8.99 19.11
N GLY A 369 -5.34 -8.62 17.94
CA GLY A 369 -5.51 -9.53 16.80
C GLY A 369 -6.27 -8.97 15.60
N GLY A 370 -6.39 -9.80 14.57
CA GLY A 370 -7.06 -9.48 13.31
C GLY A 370 -7.22 -10.68 12.39
N ALA A 371 -7.92 -10.51 11.27
CA ALA A 371 -8.14 -11.56 10.28
C ALA A 371 -8.19 -11.01 8.85
N VAL A 372 -8.07 -11.91 7.88
CA VAL A 372 -8.16 -11.61 6.44
C VAL A 372 -8.97 -12.72 5.77
N ASN A 373 -9.96 -12.33 4.97
CA ASN A 373 -10.78 -13.25 4.18
C ASN A 373 -11.14 -12.64 2.81
N CYS A 374 -11.99 -13.32 2.05
CA CYS A 374 -12.45 -12.88 0.74
C CYS A 374 -13.93 -13.23 0.56
N ASP A 375 -14.72 -12.29 0.02
CA ASP A 375 -16.15 -12.46 -0.27
C ASP A 375 -16.42 -13.53 -1.36
N ALA A 376 -15.45 -13.78 -2.25
CA ALA A 376 -15.55 -14.67 -3.41
C ALA A 376 -16.84 -14.47 -4.23
N TYR A 377 -17.26 -13.22 -4.42
CA TYR A 377 -18.59 -12.85 -4.89
C TYR A 377 -18.56 -11.99 -6.17
N HIS A 378 -18.02 -10.77 -6.07
CA HIS A 378 -17.95 -9.81 -7.18
C HIS A 378 -16.66 -8.99 -7.07
N MET A 379 -16.26 -8.29 -8.14
CA MET A 379 -14.97 -7.59 -8.23
C MET A 379 -14.91 -6.31 -7.37
N THR A 380 -16.03 -5.61 -7.23
CA THR A 380 -16.15 -4.30 -6.54
C THR A 380 -17.22 -4.34 -5.46
N ASP A 381 -18.39 -4.84 -5.83
CA ASP A 381 -19.57 -4.83 -4.97
C ASP A 381 -19.43 -5.86 -3.84
N PRO A 382 -19.64 -5.46 -2.57
CA PRO A 382 -19.62 -6.39 -1.45
C PRO A 382 -20.87 -7.27 -1.47
N ARG A 383 -20.82 -8.40 -0.76
CA ARG A 383 -22.04 -9.17 -0.49
C ARG A 383 -23.03 -8.35 0.32
N ALA A 384 -24.24 -8.13 -0.19
CA ALA A 384 -25.31 -7.39 0.49
C ALA A 384 -25.74 -8.02 1.84
N ASP A 385 -25.50 -9.32 2.02
CA ASP A 385 -25.73 -10.04 3.28
C ASP A 385 -24.67 -9.76 4.36
N GLY A 386 -23.56 -9.09 4.02
CA GLY A 386 -22.47 -8.81 4.96
C GLY A 386 -21.74 -10.07 5.48
N LEU A 387 -21.86 -11.21 4.80
CA LEU A 387 -21.34 -12.49 5.29
C LEU A 387 -19.81 -12.47 5.44
N GLY A 388 -19.06 -12.01 4.44
CA GLY A 388 -17.60 -11.95 4.53
C GLY A 388 -17.11 -10.96 5.58
N VAL A 389 -17.66 -9.74 5.60
CA VAL A 389 -17.37 -8.73 6.64
C VAL A 389 -17.65 -9.27 8.04
N SER A 390 -18.84 -9.86 8.29
CA SER A 390 -19.17 -10.40 9.62
C SER A 390 -18.32 -11.61 9.99
N SER A 391 -17.88 -12.39 9.01
CA SER A 391 -16.95 -13.52 9.23
C SER A 391 -15.55 -13.01 9.58
N CYS A 392 -15.09 -11.93 8.94
CA CYS A 392 -13.80 -11.30 9.22
C CYS A 392 -13.78 -10.68 10.63
N ILE A 393 -14.85 -10.02 11.06
CA ILE A 393 -14.98 -9.49 12.42
C ILE A 393 -14.95 -10.64 13.44
N ARG A 394 -15.72 -11.73 13.24
CA ARG A 394 -15.71 -12.89 14.15
C ARG A 394 -14.33 -13.56 14.24
N GLN A 395 -13.64 -13.70 13.12
CA GLN A 395 -12.27 -14.25 13.08
C GLN A 395 -11.27 -13.31 13.77
N SER A 396 -11.39 -11.99 13.59
CA SER A 396 -10.56 -10.99 14.27
C SER A 396 -10.75 -11.03 15.79
N LEU A 397 -11.99 -11.13 16.27
CA LEU A 397 -12.29 -11.30 17.70
C LEU A 397 -11.74 -12.61 18.27
N GLN A 398 -11.78 -13.68 17.47
CA GLN A 398 -11.23 -14.98 17.84
C GLN A 398 -9.68 -14.96 17.93
N ASP A 399 -8.99 -14.35 16.96
CA ASP A 399 -7.52 -14.14 16.99
C ASP A 399 -7.12 -13.23 18.15
N ALA A 400 -7.91 -12.19 18.42
CA ALA A 400 -7.64 -11.22 19.48
C ALA A 400 -7.84 -11.76 20.91
N GLY A 401 -8.56 -12.87 21.08
CA GLY A 401 -8.96 -13.31 22.42
C GLY A 401 -9.92 -12.31 23.09
N VAL A 402 -10.87 -11.75 22.32
CA VAL A 402 -11.80 -10.69 22.76
C VAL A 402 -13.24 -11.13 22.54
N ALA A 403 -14.10 -10.98 23.55
CA ALA A 403 -15.53 -11.23 23.40
C ALA A 403 -16.23 -10.05 22.69
N PRO A 404 -17.30 -10.26 21.89
CA PRO A 404 -18.03 -9.18 21.23
C PRO A 404 -18.49 -8.07 22.18
N GLU A 405 -18.82 -8.43 23.43
CA GLU A 405 -19.29 -7.56 24.50
C GLU A 405 -18.19 -6.64 25.08
N GLU A 406 -16.91 -6.92 24.81
CA GLU A 406 -15.79 -6.08 25.22
C GLU A 406 -15.49 -4.95 24.23
N VAL A 407 -16.05 -4.99 23.02
CA VAL A 407 -15.85 -3.96 21.99
C VAL A 407 -16.67 -2.72 22.31
N ASN A 408 -16.01 -1.60 22.55
CA ASN A 408 -16.64 -0.31 22.88
C ASN A 408 -16.66 0.68 21.70
N TYR A 409 -15.77 0.51 20.71
CA TYR A 409 -15.61 1.42 19.58
C TYR A 409 -15.31 0.66 18.28
N ILE A 410 -15.86 1.14 17.17
CA ILE A 410 -15.60 0.65 15.81
C ILE A 410 -15.33 1.87 14.91
N ASN A 411 -14.09 1.98 14.38
CA ASN A 411 -13.81 2.84 13.23
C ASN A 411 -14.15 2.05 11.96
N ALA A 412 -15.26 2.38 11.32
CA ALA A 412 -15.82 1.62 10.22
C ALA A 412 -15.11 1.88 8.89
N HIS A 413 -15.20 0.93 7.96
CA HIS A 413 -14.72 1.11 6.60
C HIS A 413 -15.51 2.20 5.87
N ALA A 414 -16.84 2.12 5.93
CA ALA A 414 -17.81 3.20 5.76
C ALA A 414 -17.40 4.25 4.71
N THR A 415 -17.51 3.86 3.44
CA THR A 415 -16.95 4.60 2.31
C THR A 415 -17.90 5.65 1.74
N SER A 416 -19.06 5.91 2.35
CA SER A 416 -20.09 6.77 1.77
C SER A 416 -20.71 6.18 0.49
N THR A 417 -20.63 4.86 0.33
CA THR A 417 -21.20 4.14 -0.82
C THR A 417 -22.52 3.46 -0.45
N LEU A 418 -23.43 3.34 -1.41
CA LEU A 418 -24.74 2.73 -1.14
C LEU A 418 -24.63 1.28 -0.66
N ALA A 419 -23.89 0.44 -1.39
CA ALA A 419 -23.74 -0.99 -1.08
C ALA A 419 -22.80 -1.27 0.10
N GLY A 420 -21.63 -0.60 0.15
CA GLY A 420 -20.62 -0.80 1.20
C GLY A 420 -21.16 -0.55 2.60
N ASP A 421 -21.67 0.65 2.82
CA ASP A 421 -22.17 1.09 4.12
C ASP A 421 -23.34 0.22 4.64
N LEU A 422 -24.19 -0.31 3.74
CA LEU A 422 -25.27 -1.23 4.11
C LEU A 422 -24.75 -2.63 4.46
N ALA A 423 -23.85 -3.19 3.65
CA ALA A 423 -23.25 -4.50 3.89
C ALA A 423 -22.47 -4.52 5.22
N GLU A 424 -21.73 -3.45 5.52
CA GLU A 424 -21.00 -3.30 6.78
C GLU A 424 -21.93 -3.18 7.99
N MET A 425 -22.97 -2.32 7.93
CA MET A 425 -23.92 -2.21 9.04
C MET A 425 -24.74 -3.49 9.26
N ASN A 426 -25.06 -4.23 8.19
CA ASN A 426 -25.66 -5.56 8.30
C ASN A 426 -24.70 -6.55 8.98
N ALA A 427 -23.42 -6.50 8.66
CA ALA A 427 -22.39 -7.35 9.26
C ALA A 427 -22.19 -7.05 10.75
N ILE A 428 -22.09 -5.78 11.15
CA ILE A 428 -21.96 -5.35 12.54
C ILE A 428 -23.13 -5.88 13.37
N LYS A 429 -24.37 -5.69 12.90
CA LYS A 429 -25.59 -6.20 13.56
C LYS A 429 -25.66 -7.73 13.70
N GLN A 430 -24.96 -8.48 12.85
CA GLN A 430 -24.88 -9.95 12.93
C GLN A 430 -23.81 -10.46 13.91
N VAL A 431 -22.88 -9.60 14.34
CA VAL A 431 -21.83 -9.97 15.30
C VAL A 431 -22.18 -9.45 16.69
N PHE A 432 -22.51 -8.17 16.79
CA PHE A 432 -22.78 -7.48 18.04
C PHE A 432 -24.29 -7.47 18.31
N LYS A 433 -24.77 -8.42 19.13
CA LYS A 433 -26.20 -8.64 19.41
C LYS A 433 -26.86 -7.52 20.20
N ASP A 434 -26.12 -6.89 21.10
CA ASP A 434 -26.50 -5.65 21.76
C ASP A 434 -25.46 -4.56 21.44
N PRO A 435 -25.64 -3.82 20.33
CA PRO A 435 -24.70 -2.78 19.92
C PRO A 435 -24.93 -1.45 20.66
N SER A 436 -25.84 -1.38 21.64
CA SER A 436 -26.24 -0.10 22.27
C SER A 436 -25.11 0.62 23.01
N GLY A 437 -24.15 -0.15 23.56
CA GLY A 437 -22.94 0.37 24.18
C GLY A 437 -21.83 0.76 23.19
N ILE A 438 -21.88 0.30 21.94
CA ILE A 438 -20.79 0.43 20.97
C ILE A 438 -20.88 1.77 20.23
N LYS A 439 -19.79 2.54 20.20
CA LYS A 439 -19.67 3.74 19.38
C LYS A 439 -19.13 3.37 18.00
N VAL A 440 -19.90 3.62 16.95
CA VAL A 440 -19.48 3.41 15.56
C VAL A 440 -19.26 4.76 14.90
N ASN A 441 -18.09 4.95 14.29
CA ASN A 441 -17.71 6.20 13.61
C ASN A 441 -17.04 5.90 12.27
N ALA A 442 -17.02 6.85 11.35
CA ALA A 442 -16.43 6.73 10.03
C ALA A 442 -15.57 7.97 9.72
N THR A 443 -14.32 8.00 10.16
CA THR A 443 -13.42 9.16 10.05
C THR A 443 -13.17 9.66 8.61
N LYS A 444 -13.50 8.86 7.59
CA LYS A 444 -13.53 9.26 6.17
C LYS A 444 -14.56 10.37 5.86
N VAL A 445 -15.52 10.62 6.75
CA VAL A 445 -16.44 11.77 6.68
C VAL A 445 -15.71 13.10 6.91
N LEU A 446 -14.61 13.07 7.66
CA LEU A 446 -13.84 14.25 8.04
C LEU A 446 -12.62 14.43 7.13
N TYR A 447 -11.80 13.38 6.95
CA TYR A 447 -10.54 13.51 6.22
C TYR A 447 -10.26 12.40 5.25
N CYS A 448 -9.52 12.80 4.23
CA CYS A 448 -9.01 11.91 3.21
C CYS A 448 -7.47 11.94 3.17
N PRO A 449 -6.79 11.39 4.19
CA PRO A 449 -5.65 10.53 3.97
C PRO A 449 -6.10 9.08 3.74
N ALA A 450 -5.28 8.33 3.02
CA ALA A 450 -5.49 6.91 2.77
C ALA A 450 -5.16 6.05 4.01
N PHE A 451 -5.91 6.25 5.10
CA PHE A 451 -6.00 5.29 6.18
C PHE A 451 -7.16 4.34 5.94
N VAL A 452 -6.78 3.27 5.26
CA VAL A 452 -7.13 1.93 5.70
C VAL A 452 -6.64 1.78 7.16
N THR A 453 -7.56 1.65 8.12
CA THR A 453 -7.32 1.46 9.58
C THR A 453 -7.91 0.14 10.05
#